data_AF-A0A8H4RNW2-F1
#
_entry.id   AF-A0A8H4RNW2-F1
#
_cell.length_a   1.000
_cell.length_b   1.000
_cell.length_c   1.000
_cell.angle_alpha   90.00
_cell.angle_beta   90.00
_cell.angle_gamma   90.00
#
_symmetry.space_group_name_H-M   'P 1'
#
loop_
_entity.id
_entity.type
_entity.pdbx_description
1 polymer ?
#
loop_
_entity_poly.entity_id
_entity_poly.type
_entity_poly.pdbx_seq_one_letter_code
_entity_poly.pdbx_strand_id
1 'polypeptide(L)'
;MPRAKRPLAELDPNASRAAPKAKHSKPNLPIERTEDGGTNDIKSKTKAELVEMLQERGLRHTGTKFELLKRLEDHREEMEKLAEKCKSKQQTVDNNYVNYHMKDNSKLRTLLRDRQLPEYGTREEMIQRLERVPVSYERFSSGEITEMLKGRGLRFAGSGSRDIKMARLKLNDEMNSDSGNSAEQGMYGRLTAYESFEDLDITDPKQIKSNTHTKYASWASDRLIKLLKERRLSLAGNKAQHIEKLRDYDAKALSKKRKSLFAERIRLRAELEERVGHPVDLNEFKKETRDQSRRDDEILKKVAESAKAAFPRCEYNWKDSHWASRTERELREICERRGMEVWGTKATYLKWLDTGSVDYEDLSVSSLEQVCMKREIRTKSSDKKVDLIRRLREADESEEAEGS
;
A
#
# COMPACT_ATOMS: atom_id res chain seq x y z
N MET A 1 12.53 45.97 -20.37
CA MET A 1 11.42 46.37 -21.31
C MET A 1 10.47 47.36 -20.62
N PRO A 2 10.08 48.48 -21.24
CA PRO A 2 9.26 49.51 -20.61
C PRO A 2 7.81 49.06 -20.40
N ARG A 3 7.27 49.27 -19.19
CA ARG A 3 5.92 48.87 -18.77
C ARG A 3 4.85 49.79 -19.36
N ALA A 4 4.19 49.34 -20.43
CA ALA A 4 2.96 49.96 -20.90
C ALA A 4 1.76 49.44 -20.06
N LYS A 5 1.19 50.30 -19.22
CA LYS A 5 -0.07 50.04 -18.50
C LYS A 5 -1.22 49.96 -19.51
N ARG A 6 -1.98 48.85 -19.51
CA ARG A 6 -3.28 48.74 -20.19
C ARG A 6 -4.40 48.46 -19.19
N PRO A 7 -5.64 48.92 -19.42
CA PRO A 7 -6.71 48.90 -18.43
C PRO A 7 -7.42 47.54 -18.34
N LEU A 8 -7.94 47.29 -17.14
CA LEU A 8 -8.66 46.12 -16.64
C LEU A 8 -10.14 46.02 -17.10
N ALA A 9 -10.63 44.78 -16.99
CA ALA A 9 -11.99 44.33 -16.65
C ALA A 9 -13.01 44.02 -17.76
N GLU A 10 -13.36 42.73 -17.87
CA GLU A 10 -14.72 42.28 -18.21
C GLU A 10 -15.14 41.20 -17.17
N LEU A 11 -16.26 41.42 -16.49
CA LEU A 11 -16.81 40.56 -15.43
C LEU A 11 -17.69 39.44 -16.03
N ASP A 12 -17.38 38.19 -15.69
CA ASP A 12 -18.18 36.99 -15.98
C ASP A 12 -19.34 36.85 -14.97
N PRO A 13 -20.61 36.66 -15.42
CA PRO A 13 -21.79 36.73 -14.57
C PRO A 13 -22.10 35.47 -13.73
N ASN A 14 -21.25 34.44 -13.70
CA ASN A 14 -21.67 33.13 -13.17
C ASN A 14 -21.10 32.73 -11.78
N ALA A 15 -21.14 33.64 -10.81
CA ALA A 15 -20.72 33.34 -9.43
C ALA A 15 -21.88 33.48 -8.44
N SER A 16 -22.50 32.35 -8.09
CA SER A 16 -23.44 32.27 -6.96
C SER A 16 -22.89 31.44 -5.80
N ARG A 17 -22.77 32.12 -4.66
CA ARG A 17 -22.62 31.62 -3.28
C ARG A 17 -23.92 30.96 -2.81
N ALA A 18 -23.83 29.92 -1.97
CA ALA A 18 -24.31 29.95 -0.58
C ALA A 18 -24.28 28.55 0.09
N ALA A 19 -23.38 28.41 1.07
CA ALA A 19 -23.62 28.19 2.52
C ALA A 19 -24.54 27.05 3.07
N PRO A 20 -24.30 26.64 4.34
CA PRO A 20 -24.37 25.25 4.81
C PRO A 20 -25.41 25.02 5.94
N LYS A 21 -25.61 23.75 6.33
CA LYS A 21 -26.13 23.22 7.63
C LYS A 21 -26.37 21.71 7.45
N ALA A 22 -26.30 20.79 8.42
CA ALA A 22 -26.14 20.82 9.87
C ALA A 22 -25.57 19.47 10.38
N LYS A 23 -25.18 19.47 11.66
CA LYS A 23 -24.58 18.42 12.49
C LYS A 23 -25.53 17.23 12.73
N HIS A 24 -25.00 16.00 12.85
CA HIS A 24 -25.43 15.03 13.88
C HIS A 24 -24.33 13.99 14.20
N SER A 25 -24.49 13.41 15.39
CA SER A 25 -23.58 12.71 16.32
C SER A 25 -23.03 11.33 15.93
N LYS A 26 -21.81 11.05 16.42
CA LYS A 26 -21.05 9.77 16.48
C LYS A 26 -21.61 8.83 17.59
N PRO A 27 -21.17 7.56 17.83
CA PRO A 27 -19.96 6.86 17.34
C PRO A 27 -20.06 5.33 16.98
N ASN A 28 -18.98 4.85 16.35
CA ASN A 28 -18.33 3.52 16.23
C ASN A 28 -18.64 2.41 17.28
N LEU A 29 -18.47 1.08 17.06
CA LEU A 29 -17.82 0.21 16.04
C LEU A 29 -18.34 -1.25 16.20
N PRO A 30 -18.18 -2.15 15.20
CA PRO A 30 -18.54 -3.59 15.19
C PRO A 30 -17.36 -4.51 15.62
N ILE A 31 -17.55 -5.65 16.30
CA ILE A 31 -17.93 -7.00 15.83
C ILE A 31 -17.20 -7.47 14.55
N GLU A 32 -16.33 -8.47 14.69
CA GLU A 32 -16.25 -9.65 13.80
C GLU A 32 -16.14 -10.89 14.71
N ARG A 33 -16.97 -11.95 14.65
CA ARG A 33 -17.29 -12.92 13.56
C ARG A 33 -16.07 -13.73 13.13
N THR A 34 -15.93 -14.96 13.64
CA THR A 34 -16.46 -16.25 13.11
C THR A 34 -15.71 -16.74 11.88
N GLU A 35 -14.97 -17.84 12.06
CA GLU A 35 -15.27 -19.06 11.31
C GLU A 35 -16.15 -19.89 12.26
N ASP A 36 -17.19 -20.62 11.85
CA ASP A 36 -17.17 -21.48 10.69
C ASP A 36 -18.61 -21.83 10.30
N GLY A 37 -18.83 -21.91 8.99
CA GLY A 37 -20.06 -22.41 8.40
C GLY A 37 -20.11 -23.92 8.52
N GLY A 38 -21.09 -24.46 9.24
CA GLY A 38 -21.24 -25.91 9.35
C GLY A 38 -22.50 -26.38 10.07
N THR A 39 -23.60 -25.65 9.99
CA THR A 39 -24.85 -26.03 10.68
C THR A 39 -25.59 -27.23 10.07
N ASN A 40 -25.16 -27.73 8.91
CA ASN A 40 -25.86 -28.84 8.24
C ASN A 40 -25.27 -30.24 8.49
N ASP A 41 -24.17 -30.39 9.23
CA ASP A 41 -23.46 -31.68 9.28
C ASP A 41 -23.51 -32.42 10.62
N ILE A 42 -24.17 -31.90 11.67
CA ILE A 42 -24.17 -32.61 12.97
C ILE A 42 -25.24 -33.71 13.03
N LYS A 43 -26.38 -33.54 12.33
CA LYS A 43 -27.48 -34.53 12.33
C LYS A 43 -27.16 -35.78 11.49
N SER A 44 -26.30 -35.65 10.48
CA SER A 44 -25.77 -36.72 9.62
C SER A 44 -24.74 -37.61 10.31
N LYS A 45 -24.08 -37.13 11.36
CA LYS A 45 -22.99 -37.85 12.05
C LYS A 45 -23.45 -39.13 12.74
N THR A 46 -22.58 -40.12 12.73
CA THR A 46 -22.73 -41.40 13.41
C THR A 46 -22.62 -41.24 14.92
N LYS A 47 -23.09 -42.23 15.69
CA LYS A 47 -23.00 -42.20 17.16
C LYS A 47 -21.54 -42.08 17.63
N ALA A 48 -20.60 -42.73 16.94
CA ALA A 48 -19.17 -42.69 17.28
C ALA A 48 -18.57 -41.29 17.12
N GLU A 49 -18.86 -40.60 16.01
CA GLU A 49 -18.42 -39.22 15.77
C GLU A 49 -18.99 -38.25 16.80
N LEU A 50 -20.24 -38.45 17.25
CA LEU A 50 -20.85 -37.62 18.29
C LEU A 50 -20.22 -37.84 19.67
N VAL A 51 -19.77 -39.06 19.98
CA VAL A 51 -19.03 -39.37 21.21
C VAL A 51 -17.67 -38.67 21.19
N GLU A 52 -16.96 -38.71 20.07
CA GLU A 52 -15.67 -38.05 19.86
C GLU A 52 -15.79 -36.53 20.03
N MET A 53 -16.77 -35.91 19.36
CA MET A 53 -17.03 -34.47 19.49
C MET A 53 -17.38 -34.04 20.93
N LEU A 54 -18.04 -34.89 21.70
CA LEU A 54 -18.34 -34.62 23.12
C LEU A 54 -17.10 -34.79 24.00
N GLN A 55 -16.23 -35.76 23.70
CA GLN A 55 -14.95 -35.95 24.40
C GLN A 55 -14.00 -34.77 24.17
N GLU A 56 -13.87 -34.29 22.94
CA GLU A 56 -13.08 -33.10 22.60
C GLU A 56 -13.54 -31.85 23.36
N ARG A 57 -14.85 -31.74 23.62
CA ARG A 57 -15.48 -30.62 24.34
C ARG A 57 -15.55 -30.83 25.86
N GLY A 58 -14.99 -31.93 26.38
CA GLY A 58 -15.02 -32.25 27.82
C GLY A 58 -16.42 -32.56 28.37
N LEU A 59 -17.36 -32.93 27.51
CA LEU A 59 -18.76 -33.20 27.84
C LEU A 59 -19.02 -34.68 28.10
N ARG A 60 -20.13 -34.98 28.79
CA ARG A 60 -20.58 -36.37 29.02
C ARG A 60 -20.94 -37.05 27.69
N HIS A 61 -20.16 -38.06 27.34
CA HIS A 61 -20.17 -38.74 26.05
C HIS A 61 -20.83 -40.13 26.07
N THR A 62 -21.63 -40.45 27.08
CA THR A 62 -22.42 -41.70 27.19
C THR A 62 -23.90 -41.47 26.90
N GLY A 63 -24.61 -42.45 26.32
CA GLY A 63 -26.05 -42.37 26.07
C GLY A 63 -26.49 -42.75 24.65
N THR A 64 -27.73 -42.41 24.31
CA THR A 64 -28.32 -42.61 22.97
C THR A 64 -27.87 -41.52 21.99
N LYS A 65 -27.92 -41.76 20.67
CA LYS A 65 -27.53 -40.78 19.64
C LYS A 65 -28.26 -39.44 19.82
N PHE A 66 -29.54 -39.50 20.19
CA PHE A 66 -30.38 -38.34 20.45
C PHE A 66 -29.89 -37.52 21.65
N GLU A 67 -29.51 -38.17 22.74
CA GLU A 67 -28.97 -37.49 23.94
C GLU A 67 -27.62 -36.80 23.66
N LEU A 68 -26.77 -37.43 22.84
CA LEU A 68 -25.48 -36.84 22.45
C LEU A 68 -25.68 -35.57 21.60
N LEU A 69 -26.62 -35.61 20.65
CA LEU A 69 -26.98 -34.45 19.84
C LEU A 69 -27.52 -33.30 20.70
N LYS A 70 -28.43 -33.61 21.62
CA LYS A 70 -29.01 -32.60 22.51
C LYS A 70 -27.94 -31.91 23.36
N ARG A 71 -26.97 -32.65 23.91
CA ARG A 71 -25.87 -32.07 24.69
C ARG A 71 -24.96 -31.16 23.87
N LEU A 72 -24.70 -31.49 22.61
CA LEU A 72 -23.90 -30.62 21.72
C LEU A 72 -24.64 -29.33 21.39
N GLU A 73 -25.97 -29.37 21.28
CA GLU A 73 -26.82 -28.21 21.03
C GLU A 73 -26.95 -27.31 22.28
N ASP A 74 -27.21 -27.91 23.45
CA ASP A 74 -27.28 -27.20 24.74
C ASP A 74 -25.94 -26.49 25.05
N HIS A 75 -24.80 -27.17 24.85
CA HIS A 75 -23.48 -26.56 25.04
C HIS A 75 -23.21 -25.41 24.06
N ARG A 76 -23.72 -25.51 22.83
CA ARG A 76 -23.60 -24.41 21.85
C ARG A 76 -24.38 -23.19 22.32
N GLU A 77 -25.61 -23.36 22.79
CA GLU A 77 -26.41 -22.26 23.35
C GLU A 77 -25.76 -21.65 24.61
N GLU A 78 -25.17 -22.47 25.47
CA GLU A 78 -24.44 -21.96 26.65
C GLU A 78 -23.22 -21.12 26.25
N MET A 79 -22.45 -21.58 25.25
CA MET A 79 -21.32 -20.80 24.72
C MET A 79 -21.78 -19.49 24.06
N GLU A 80 -22.93 -19.47 23.40
CA GLU A 80 -23.53 -18.26 22.82
C GLU A 80 -23.98 -17.27 23.92
N LYS A 81 -24.63 -17.75 24.99
CA LYS A 81 -25.00 -16.94 26.16
C LYS A 81 -23.77 -16.38 26.89
N LEU A 82 -22.67 -17.15 26.98
CA LEU A 82 -21.40 -16.69 27.56
C LEU A 82 -20.73 -15.63 26.69
N ALA A 83 -20.80 -15.77 25.37
CA ALA A 83 -20.33 -14.74 24.43
C ALA A 83 -21.16 -13.45 24.55
N GLU A 84 -22.48 -13.54 24.72
CA GLU A 84 -23.38 -12.41 24.97
C GLU A 84 -23.03 -11.67 26.28
N LYS A 85 -22.69 -12.42 27.33
CA LYS A 85 -22.30 -11.89 28.65
C LYS A 85 -20.91 -11.26 28.66
N CYS A 86 -20.01 -11.68 27.77
CA CYS A 86 -18.71 -11.02 27.58
C CYS A 86 -18.87 -9.65 26.89
N LYS A 87 -19.79 -9.54 25.92
CA LYS A 87 -20.06 -8.27 25.20
C LYS A 87 -20.59 -7.16 26.13
N SER A 88 -21.36 -7.50 27.17
CA SER A 88 -21.93 -6.50 28.09
C SER A 88 -20.95 -5.95 29.13
N LYS A 89 -19.72 -6.48 29.22
CA LYS A 89 -18.69 -6.03 30.18
C LYS A 89 -17.48 -5.30 29.55
N GLN A 90 -17.42 -5.17 28.23
CA GLN A 90 -16.26 -4.63 27.49
C GLN A 90 -16.43 -3.19 26.97
N GLN A 91 -17.48 -2.48 27.36
CA GLN A 91 -17.80 -1.17 26.81
C GLN A 91 -17.32 0.01 27.68
N THR A 92 -16.08 -0.01 28.20
CA THR A 92 -15.40 1.21 28.70
C THR A 92 -13.89 0.96 28.76
N VAL A 93 -13.14 1.25 27.70
CA VAL A 93 -11.75 1.80 27.61
C VAL A 93 -11.28 1.67 26.14
N ASP A 94 -10.61 2.70 25.61
CA ASP A 94 -10.28 2.96 24.20
C ASP A 94 -9.86 1.76 23.31
N ASN A 95 -10.53 1.68 22.15
CA ASN A 95 -10.34 0.74 21.04
C ASN A 95 -8.94 0.84 20.38
N ASN A 96 -7.94 0.14 20.93
CA ASN A 96 -6.71 -0.16 20.21
C ASN A 96 -6.14 -1.52 20.66
N TYR A 97 -6.99 -2.55 20.69
CA TYR A 97 -6.60 -3.90 21.08
C TYR A 97 -5.78 -4.54 19.95
N VAL A 98 -4.45 -4.47 20.06
CA VAL A 98 -3.54 -5.19 19.16
C VAL A 98 -3.58 -6.67 19.51
N ASN A 99 -4.05 -7.51 18.59
CA ASN A 99 -4.01 -8.95 18.76
C ASN A 99 -2.58 -9.46 18.54
N TYR A 100 -1.83 -9.70 19.62
CA TYR A 100 -0.46 -10.18 19.54
C TYR A 100 -0.34 -11.65 19.10
N HIS A 101 -1.41 -12.44 19.21
CA HIS A 101 -1.38 -13.86 18.82
C HIS A 101 -1.28 -14.08 17.31
N MET A 102 -1.65 -13.08 16.51
CA MET A 102 -1.52 -13.12 15.04
C MET A 102 -0.21 -12.53 14.53
N LYS A 103 0.62 -11.95 15.41
CA LYS A 103 1.88 -11.32 15.02
C LYS A 103 2.97 -12.36 14.80
N ASP A 104 3.80 -12.18 13.79
CA ASP A 104 4.99 -12.99 13.57
C ASP A 104 5.93 -12.89 14.79
N ASN A 105 6.69 -13.94 15.08
CA ASN A 105 7.70 -13.90 16.15
C ASN A 105 8.70 -12.75 15.99
N SER A 106 9.12 -12.45 14.76
CA SER A 106 9.97 -11.30 14.45
C SER A 106 9.30 -9.97 14.82
N LYS A 107 8.02 -9.83 14.51
CA LYS A 107 7.21 -8.66 14.85
C LYS A 107 7.09 -8.49 16.35
N LEU A 108 6.83 -9.57 17.09
CA LEU A 108 6.81 -9.56 18.57
C LEU A 108 8.14 -9.07 19.15
N ARG A 109 9.27 -9.57 18.64
CA ARG A 109 10.61 -9.12 19.07
C ARG A 109 10.84 -7.64 18.77
N THR A 110 10.47 -7.19 17.58
CA THR A 110 10.56 -5.77 17.20
C THR A 110 9.72 -4.88 18.14
N LEU A 111 8.49 -5.29 18.48
CA LEU A 111 7.64 -4.57 19.44
C LEU A 111 8.23 -4.57 20.86
N LEU A 112 8.84 -5.66 21.30
CA LEU A 112 9.50 -5.74 22.61
C LEU A 112 10.74 -4.82 22.65
N ARG A 113 11.58 -4.86 21.62
CA ARG A 113 12.77 -4.00 21.48
C ARG A 113 12.41 -2.53 21.56
N ASP A 114 11.40 -2.14 20.79
CA ASP A 114 10.86 -0.78 20.75
C ASP A 114 10.36 -0.32 22.12
N ARG A 115 9.86 -1.26 22.95
CA ARG A 115 9.42 -0.99 24.32
C ARG A 115 10.54 -1.10 25.36
N GLN A 116 11.76 -1.44 24.96
CA GLN A 116 12.91 -1.74 25.81
C GLN A 116 12.65 -2.92 26.76
N LEU A 117 11.91 -3.91 26.25
CA LEU A 117 11.59 -5.14 26.96
C LEU A 117 12.48 -6.29 26.46
N PRO A 118 12.77 -7.30 27.30
CA PRO A 118 13.57 -8.45 26.88
C PRO A 118 12.93 -9.23 25.72
N GLU A 119 13.74 -9.52 24.69
CA GLU A 119 13.32 -10.21 23.45
C GLU A 119 13.43 -11.75 23.53
N TYR A 120 13.92 -12.33 24.62
CA TYR A 120 14.13 -13.78 24.76
C TYR A 120 12.90 -14.51 25.32
N GLY A 121 12.87 -15.84 25.26
CA GLY A 121 11.79 -16.68 25.81
C GLY A 121 10.85 -17.26 24.75
N THR A 122 9.78 -17.91 25.21
CA THR A 122 8.77 -18.50 24.32
C THR A 122 7.88 -17.43 23.68
N ARG A 123 7.13 -17.82 22.64
CA ARG A 123 6.16 -16.94 21.97
C ARG A 123 5.12 -16.40 22.96
N GLU A 124 4.60 -17.26 23.83
CA GLU A 124 3.59 -16.93 24.83
C GLU A 124 4.14 -15.97 25.88
N GLU A 125 5.39 -16.15 26.31
CA GLU A 125 6.05 -15.22 27.22
C GLU A 125 6.24 -13.83 26.59
N MET A 126 6.61 -13.77 25.31
CA MET A 126 6.70 -12.51 24.56
C MET A 126 5.35 -11.80 24.48
N ILE A 127 4.28 -12.54 24.16
CA ILE A 127 2.91 -12.02 24.09
C ILE A 127 2.47 -11.48 25.45
N GLN A 128 2.60 -12.27 26.52
CA GLN A 128 2.23 -11.86 27.87
C GLN A 128 2.96 -10.57 28.31
N ARG A 129 4.23 -10.39 27.94
CA ARG A 129 4.97 -9.15 28.23
C ARG A 129 4.36 -7.95 27.49
N LEU A 130 4.02 -8.11 26.22
CA LEU A 130 3.41 -7.05 25.41
C LEU A 130 2.00 -6.69 25.86
N GLU A 131 1.26 -7.65 26.41
CA GLU A 131 -0.07 -7.43 26.99
C GLU A 131 0.00 -6.70 28.35
N ARG A 132 1.02 -7.01 29.17
CA ARG A 132 1.22 -6.35 30.47
C ARG A 132 1.67 -4.90 30.35
N VAL A 133 2.42 -4.57 29.29
CA VAL A 133 3.02 -3.25 29.11
C VAL A 133 2.47 -2.60 27.84
N PRO A 134 1.41 -1.78 27.92
CA PRO A 134 0.84 -1.10 26.76
C PRO A 134 1.86 -0.15 26.14
N VAL A 135 1.75 0.07 24.83
CA VAL A 135 2.63 0.99 24.11
C VAL A 135 2.25 2.43 24.42
N SER A 136 3.22 3.25 24.83
CA SER A 136 3.07 4.70 24.89
C SER A 136 4.08 5.34 23.95
N TYR A 137 3.57 5.90 22.85
CA TYR A 137 4.38 6.57 21.84
C TYR A 137 4.73 8.02 22.23
N GLU A 138 4.00 8.56 23.19
CA GLU A 138 4.10 9.92 23.70
C GLU A 138 5.42 10.17 24.45
N ARG A 139 6.10 9.10 24.89
CA ARG A 139 7.41 9.18 25.55
C ARG A 139 8.59 9.37 24.60
N PHE A 140 8.46 8.98 23.32
CA PHE A 140 9.58 8.98 22.37
C PHE A 140 9.70 10.30 21.62
N SER A 141 10.91 10.85 21.54
CA SER A 141 11.23 12.00 20.71
C SER A 141 11.00 11.73 19.22
N SER A 142 10.89 12.79 18.40
CA SER A 142 10.78 12.66 16.94
C SER A 142 11.98 11.93 16.32
N GLY A 143 13.17 12.07 16.92
CA GLY A 143 14.38 11.35 16.51
C GLY A 143 14.27 9.85 16.77
N GLU A 144 13.86 9.45 17.97
CA GLU A 144 13.69 8.03 18.33
C GLU A 144 12.63 7.36 17.45
N ILE A 145 11.48 8.00 17.22
CA ILE A 145 10.45 7.48 16.32
C ILE A 145 11.01 7.32 14.89
N THR A 146 11.90 8.21 14.45
CA THR A 146 12.55 8.10 13.13
C THR A 146 13.42 6.85 13.05
N GLU A 147 14.19 6.55 14.09
CA GLU A 147 15.02 5.35 14.13
C GLU A 147 14.18 4.07 14.19
N MET A 148 13.07 4.06 14.93
CA MET A 148 12.13 2.94 14.94
C MET A 148 11.53 2.70 13.55
N LEU A 149 11.11 3.76 12.85
CA LEU A 149 10.59 3.67 11.48
C LEU A 149 11.63 3.13 10.49
N LYS A 150 12.91 3.54 10.63
CA LYS A 150 14.01 3.00 9.82
C LYS A 150 14.25 1.52 10.11
N GLY A 151 14.27 1.13 11.38
CA GLY A 151 14.43 -0.27 11.80
C GLY A 151 13.34 -1.18 11.23
N ARG A 152 12.13 -0.64 11.05
CA ARG A 152 10.98 -1.32 10.43
C ARG A 152 10.96 -1.27 8.90
N GLY A 153 11.96 -0.67 8.26
CA GLY A 153 12.08 -0.58 6.80
C GLY A 153 11.11 0.39 6.12
N LEU A 154 10.53 1.36 6.85
CA LEU A 154 9.59 2.32 6.25
C LEU A 154 10.33 3.37 5.40
N ARG A 155 9.78 3.64 4.21
CA ARG A 155 10.25 4.72 3.33
C ARG A 155 10.03 6.09 3.98
N PHE A 156 10.87 7.06 3.66
CA PHE A 156 10.73 8.44 4.17
C PHE A 156 10.62 8.53 5.70
N ALA A 157 11.26 7.63 6.46
CA ALA A 157 11.17 7.57 7.92
C ALA A 157 11.48 8.91 8.63
N GLY A 158 12.36 9.73 8.06
CA GLY A 158 12.71 11.05 8.61
C GLY A 158 11.73 12.18 8.30
N SER A 159 10.77 11.97 7.39
CA SER A 159 9.88 13.02 6.89
C SER A 159 8.64 13.22 7.77
N GLY A 160 8.11 14.44 7.80
CA GLY A 160 6.89 14.79 8.52
C GLY A 160 7.11 15.21 9.98
N SER A 161 6.02 15.70 10.60
CA SER A 161 6.00 16.04 12.03
C SER A 161 6.08 14.78 12.89
N ARG A 162 6.30 14.97 14.20
CA ARG A 162 6.27 13.88 15.18
C ARG A 162 4.96 13.08 15.12
N ASP A 163 3.83 13.76 15.00
CA ASP A 163 2.50 13.11 14.95
C ASP A 163 2.32 12.25 13.71
N ILE A 164 2.84 12.70 12.57
CA ILE A 164 2.84 11.92 11.33
C ILE A 164 3.68 10.65 11.51
N LYS A 165 4.90 10.80 12.03
CA LYS A 165 5.79 9.66 12.27
C LYS A 165 5.15 8.65 13.23
N MET A 166 4.52 9.14 14.30
CA MET A 166 3.78 8.32 15.26
C MET A 166 2.59 7.60 14.61
N ALA A 167 1.81 8.28 13.75
CA ALA A 167 0.70 7.66 13.03
C ALA A 167 1.18 6.53 12.11
N ARG A 168 2.30 6.72 11.40
CA ARG A 168 2.91 5.68 10.56
C ARG A 168 3.42 4.49 11.37
N LEU A 169 3.97 4.76 12.56
CA LEU A 169 4.45 3.71 13.47
C LEU A 169 3.29 2.88 14.02
N LYS A 170 2.21 3.53 14.47
CA LYS A 170 0.95 2.87 14.88
C LYS A 170 0.35 2.04 13.75
N LEU A 171 0.31 2.62 12.55
CA LEU A 171 -0.16 1.91 11.36
C LEU A 171 0.69 0.65 11.08
N ASN A 172 2.01 0.73 11.22
CA ASN A 172 2.88 -0.44 11.08
C ASN A 172 2.73 -1.46 12.21
N ASP A 173 2.40 -1.05 13.44
CA ASP A 173 2.09 -1.97 14.55
C ASP A 173 0.85 -2.84 14.29
N GLU A 174 -0.11 -2.33 13.51
CA GLU A 174 -1.28 -3.10 13.12
C GLU A 174 -0.90 -4.31 12.28
N MET A 175 0.21 -4.24 11.53
CA MET A 175 0.67 -5.36 10.70
C MET A 175 1.09 -6.57 11.52
N ASN A 176 0.69 -7.76 11.08
CA ASN A 176 1.10 -9.03 11.67
C ASN A 176 2.56 -9.35 11.37
N SER A 177 3.01 -9.02 10.16
CA SER A 177 4.38 -9.28 9.73
C SER A 177 5.37 -8.17 10.11
N ASP A 178 6.64 -8.56 10.29
CA ASP A 178 7.74 -7.60 10.46
C ASP A 178 8.24 -7.10 9.10
N SER A 179 7.86 -5.87 8.76
CA SER A 179 8.33 -5.20 7.54
C SER A 179 9.84 -4.93 7.53
N GLY A 180 10.49 -4.91 8.70
CA GLY A 180 11.94 -4.78 8.82
C GLY A 180 12.70 -6.10 8.55
N ASN A 181 12.02 -7.25 8.63
CA ASN A 181 12.66 -8.55 8.44
C ASN A 181 12.70 -8.94 6.95
N SER A 182 13.72 -8.45 6.23
CA SER A 182 13.90 -8.73 4.80
C SER A 182 13.92 -10.21 4.43
N ALA A 183 14.39 -11.09 5.32
CA ALA A 183 14.46 -12.52 5.05
C ALA A 183 13.06 -13.16 5.03
N GLU A 184 12.23 -12.87 6.03
CA GLU A 184 10.83 -13.34 6.07
C GLU A 184 9.99 -12.69 4.97
N GLN A 185 10.14 -11.39 4.73
CA GLN A 185 9.49 -10.70 3.61
C GLN A 185 9.84 -11.34 2.26
N GLY A 186 11.09 -11.77 2.07
CA GLY A 186 11.53 -12.52 0.91
C GLY A 186 10.90 -13.92 0.80
N MET A 187 10.56 -14.56 1.92
CA MET A 187 9.81 -15.82 1.92
C MET A 187 8.34 -15.61 1.55
N TYR A 188 7.67 -14.63 2.15
CA TYR A 188 6.30 -14.23 1.79
C TYR A 188 6.18 -13.90 0.30
N GLY A 189 7.14 -13.13 -0.24
CA GLY A 189 7.18 -12.77 -1.65
C GLY A 189 7.34 -13.99 -2.57
N ARG A 190 8.22 -14.94 -2.22
CA ARG A 190 8.42 -16.18 -2.99
C ARG A 190 7.19 -17.09 -2.94
N LEU A 191 6.56 -17.26 -1.77
CA LEU A 191 5.33 -18.03 -1.62
C LEU A 191 4.18 -17.42 -2.43
N THR A 192 4.03 -16.09 -2.37
CA THR A 192 3.05 -15.36 -3.19
C THR A 192 3.29 -15.59 -4.67
N ALA A 193 4.54 -15.56 -5.14
CA ALA A 193 4.88 -15.84 -6.53
C ALA A 193 4.51 -17.28 -6.93
N TYR A 194 4.76 -18.26 -6.06
CA TYR A 194 4.36 -19.66 -6.31
C TYR A 194 2.85 -19.83 -6.43
N GLU A 195 2.05 -19.15 -5.61
CA GLU A 195 0.59 -19.16 -5.75
C GLU A 195 0.14 -18.55 -7.08
N SER A 196 0.73 -17.42 -7.48
CA SER A 196 0.42 -16.82 -8.79
C SER A 196 0.78 -17.74 -9.96
N PHE A 197 1.83 -18.57 -9.85
CA PHE A 197 2.14 -19.57 -10.88
C PHE A 197 1.13 -20.71 -10.93
N GLU A 198 0.45 -21.02 -9.83
CA GLU A 198 -0.63 -22.00 -9.80
C GLU A 198 -1.94 -21.41 -10.34
N ASP A 199 -2.27 -20.18 -9.97
CA ASP A 199 -3.47 -19.45 -10.42
C ASP A 199 -3.45 -19.12 -11.92
N LEU A 200 -2.25 -19.03 -12.53
CA LEU A 200 -2.08 -18.78 -13.97
C LEU A 200 -2.53 -19.94 -14.88
N ASP A 201 -3.19 -20.97 -14.33
CA ASP A 201 -3.97 -21.98 -15.05
C ASP A 201 -3.26 -22.58 -16.29
N ILE A 202 -1.93 -22.73 -16.20
CA ILE A 202 -1.14 -23.66 -17.06
C ILE A 202 -1.37 -25.10 -16.56
N THR A 203 -2.49 -25.36 -15.88
CA THR A 203 -2.74 -26.50 -14.99
C THR A 203 -3.53 -27.62 -15.66
N ASP A 204 -4.29 -27.32 -16.72
CA ASP A 204 -4.89 -28.34 -17.58
C ASP A 204 -3.87 -28.78 -18.63
N PRO A 205 -3.47 -30.07 -18.68
CA PRO A 205 -2.69 -30.63 -19.78
C PRO A 205 -3.28 -30.29 -21.16
N LYS A 206 -4.61 -30.12 -21.26
CA LYS A 206 -5.29 -29.68 -22.49
C LYS A 206 -5.01 -28.21 -22.81
N GLN A 207 -4.93 -27.32 -21.82
CA GLN A 207 -4.52 -25.92 -22.03
C GLN A 207 -3.01 -25.79 -22.34
N ILE A 208 -2.14 -26.62 -21.74
CA ILE A 208 -0.73 -26.69 -22.14
C ILE A 208 -0.63 -27.14 -23.61
N LYS A 209 -1.38 -28.18 -23.98
CA LYS A 209 -1.45 -28.66 -25.37
C LYS A 209 -2.06 -27.62 -26.31
N SER A 210 -2.99 -26.78 -25.86
CA SER A 210 -3.62 -25.70 -26.66
C SER A 210 -2.71 -24.47 -26.83
N ASN A 211 -2.03 -24.01 -25.77
CA ASN A 211 -1.08 -22.90 -25.83
C ASN A 211 0.21 -23.27 -26.60
N THR A 212 0.66 -24.52 -26.49
CA THR A 212 1.72 -25.05 -27.37
C THR A 212 1.19 -25.44 -28.75
N HIS A 213 -0.12 -25.45 -28.96
CA HIS A 213 -0.73 -25.82 -30.23
C HIS A 213 -0.41 -24.80 -31.32
N THR A 214 -0.54 -23.52 -30.98
CA THR A 214 -0.30 -22.38 -31.87
C THR A 214 1.19 -22.13 -32.11
N LYS A 215 2.04 -22.36 -31.11
CA LYS A 215 3.47 -22.06 -31.18
C LYS A 215 4.21 -22.88 -32.24
N TYR A 216 3.99 -24.20 -32.29
CA TYR A 216 4.75 -25.08 -33.19
C TYR A 216 4.11 -25.27 -34.56
N ALA A 217 2.79 -25.06 -34.69
CA ALA A 217 2.07 -25.22 -35.95
C ALA A 217 2.59 -24.26 -37.04
N SER A 218 2.93 -23.04 -36.66
CA SER A 218 3.44 -21.99 -37.55
C SER A 218 4.92 -22.15 -37.94
N TRP A 219 5.66 -23.09 -37.34
CA TRP A 219 7.08 -23.24 -37.60
C TRP A 219 7.36 -24.04 -38.88
N ALA A 220 8.42 -23.66 -39.59
CA ALA A 220 8.95 -24.43 -40.71
C ALA A 220 9.54 -25.77 -40.23
N SER A 221 9.50 -26.80 -41.09
CA SER A 221 9.96 -28.15 -40.77
C SER A 221 11.42 -28.17 -40.32
N ASP A 222 12.31 -27.41 -40.96
CA ASP A 222 13.74 -27.36 -40.60
C ASP A 222 13.96 -26.86 -39.18
N ARG A 223 13.14 -25.89 -38.74
CA ARG A 223 13.19 -25.37 -37.36
C ARG A 223 12.72 -26.41 -36.35
N LEU A 224 11.69 -27.19 -36.68
CA LEU A 224 11.20 -28.27 -35.84
C LEU A 224 12.24 -29.41 -35.73
N ILE A 225 12.86 -29.80 -36.85
CA ILE A 225 13.92 -30.81 -36.90
C ILE A 225 15.13 -30.36 -36.08
N LYS A 226 15.54 -29.08 -36.20
CA LYS A 226 16.62 -28.51 -35.39
C LYS A 226 16.32 -28.62 -33.89
N LEU A 227 15.12 -28.22 -33.46
CA LEU A 227 14.73 -28.29 -32.05
C LEU A 227 14.61 -29.75 -31.54
N LEU A 228 14.13 -30.67 -32.37
CA LEU A 228 14.12 -32.10 -32.05
C LEU A 228 15.54 -32.64 -31.82
N LYS A 229 16.51 -32.26 -32.68
CA LYS A 229 17.93 -32.62 -32.49
C LYS A 229 18.49 -32.07 -31.19
N GLU A 230 18.27 -30.78 -30.91
CA GLU A 230 18.71 -30.12 -29.66
C GLU A 230 18.17 -30.83 -28.42
N ARG A 231 16.91 -31.28 -28.46
CA ARG A 231 16.24 -32.00 -27.37
C ARG A 231 16.46 -33.52 -27.38
N ARG A 232 17.27 -34.01 -28.31
CA ARG A 232 17.58 -35.45 -28.50
C ARG A 232 16.33 -36.32 -28.69
N LEU A 233 15.36 -35.80 -29.45
CA LEU A 233 14.11 -36.48 -29.78
C LEU A 233 14.20 -37.15 -31.17
N SER A 234 13.39 -38.20 -31.38
CA SER A 234 13.36 -38.93 -32.65
C SER A 234 12.95 -38.05 -33.83
N LEU A 235 13.75 -38.04 -34.89
CA LEU A 235 13.51 -37.30 -36.13
C LEU A 235 12.58 -38.03 -37.12
N ALA A 236 12.19 -39.27 -36.82
CA ALA A 236 11.29 -40.04 -37.68
C ALA A 236 9.90 -39.40 -37.75
N GLY A 237 9.28 -39.46 -38.92
CA GLY A 237 7.90 -39.02 -39.12
C GLY A 237 7.75 -37.68 -39.85
N ASN A 238 6.49 -37.29 -40.07
CA ASN A 238 6.11 -36.06 -40.74
C ASN A 238 6.06 -34.85 -39.77
N LYS A 239 5.83 -33.66 -40.32
CA LYS A 239 5.76 -32.40 -39.55
C LYS A 239 4.77 -32.48 -38.37
N ALA A 240 3.61 -33.11 -38.55
CA ALA A 240 2.62 -33.24 -37.48
C ALA A 240 3.15 -34.09 -36.32
N GLN A 241 3.82 -35.21 -36.63
CA GLN A 241 4.45 -36.09 -35.65
C GLN A 241 5.62 -35.39 -34.93
N HIS A 242 6.40 -34.56 -35.63
CA HIS A 242 7.46 -33.74 -35.01
C HIS A 242 6.90 -32.75 -33.99
N ILE A 243 5.81 -32.07 -34.34
CA ILE A 243 5.10 -31.14 -33.46
C ILE A 243 4.60 -31.86 -32.21
N GLU A 244 3.96 -33.02 -32.37
CA GLU A 244 3.43 -33.81 -31.26
C GLU A 244 4.54 -34.25 -30.29
N LYS A 245 5.67 -34.75 -30.81
CA LYS A 245 6.84 -35.12 -29.99
C LYS A 245 7.37 -33.95 -29.15
N LEU A 246 7.46 -32.75 -29.74
CA LEU A 246 7.92 -31.55 -29.04
C LEU A 246 6.92 -31.13 -27.95
N ARG A 247 5.62 -31.20 -28.23
CA ARG A 247 4.55 -30.91 -27.26
C ARG A 247 4.59 -31.86 -26.08
N ASP A 248 4.71 -33.17 -26.33
CA ASP A 248 4.79 -34.17 -25.26
C ASP A 248 6.05 -34.00 -24.40
N TYR A 249 7.17 -33.66 -25.03
CA TYR A 249 8.40 -33.34 -24.30
C TYR A 249 8.23 -32.13 -23.38
N ASP A 250 7.68 -31.01 -23.90
CA ASP A 250 7.46 -29.80 -23.09
C ASP A 250 6.44 -30.04 -21.99
N ALA A 251 5.36 -30.78 -22.28
CA ALA A 251 4.36 -31.16 -21.28
C ALA A 251 4.98 -31.96 -20.13
N LYS A 252 5.86 -32.93 -20.44
CA LYS A 252 6.61 -33.70 -19.43
C LYS A 252 7.58 -32.83 -18.64
N ALA A 253 8.33 -31.95 -19.30
CA ALA A 253 9.28 -31.05 -18.65
C ALA A 253 8.57 -30.07 -17.71
N LEU A 254 7.45 -29.49 -18.14
CA LEU A 254 6.60 -28.61 -17.33
C LEU A 254 6.00 -29.37 -16.14
N SER A 255 5.50 -30.59 -16.33
CA SER A 255 4.99 -31.43 -15.24
C SER A 255 6.07 -31.71 -14.19
N LYS A 256 7.30 -32.03 -14.62
CA LYS A 256 8.44 -32.22 -13.71
C LYS A 256 8.77 -30.93 -12.94
N LYS A 257 8.83 -29.79 -13.64
CA LYS A 257 9.09 -28.49 -13.02
C LYS A 257 8.00 -28.12 -12.01
N ARG A 258 6.73 -28.40 -12.31
CA ARG A 258 5.58 -28.18 -11.40
C ARG A 258 5.73 -28.98 -10.11
N LYS A 259 6.04 -30.28 -10.20
CA LYS A 259 6.28 -31.12 -9.01
C LYS A 259 7.40 -30.56 -8.14
N SER A 260 8.48 -30.09 -8.77
CA SER A 260 9.60 -29.47 -8.06
C SER A 260 9.19 -28.16 -7.38
N LEU A 261 8.42 -27.30 -8.05
CA LEU A 261 7.94 -26.03 -7.49
C LEU A 261 6.96 -26.25 -6.34
N PHE A 262 6.06 -27.22 -6.47
CA PHE A 262 5.11 -27.59 -5.42
C PHE A 262 5.83 -28.11 -4.18
N ALA A 263 6.82 -28.99 -4.35
CA ALA A 263 7.65 -29.46 -3.24
C ALA A 263 8.41 -28.32 -2.56
N GLU A 264 8.99 -27.40 -3.34
CA GLU A 264 9.67 -26.23 -2.80
C GLU A 264 8.72 -25.27 -2.07
N ARG A 265 7.49 -25.08 -2.58
CA ARG A 265 6.46 -24.28 -1.91
C ARG A 265 6.08 -24.87 -0.55
N ILE A 266 5.84 -26.18 -0.47
CA ILE A 266 5.53 -26.85 0.80
C ILE A 266 6.68 -26.66 1.79
N ARG A 267 7.93 -26.90 1.35
CA ARG A 267 9.11 -26.73 2.18
C ARG A 267 9.25 -25.30 2.69
N LEU A 268 9.11 -24.33 1.79
CA LEU A 268 9.23 -22.91 2.11
C LEU A 268 8.13 -22.43 3.06
N ARG A 269 6.90 -22.95 2.90
CA ARG A 269 5.78 -22.65 3.80
C ARG A 269 6.05 -23.17 5.21
N ALA A 270 6.48 -24.42 5.33
CA ALA A 270 6.83 -25.02 6.62
C ALA A 270 7.97 -24.25 7.31
N GLU A 271 9.03 -23.89 6.57
CA GLU A 271 10.12 -23.07 7.11
C GLU A 271 9.65 -21.69 7.58
N LEU A 272 8.73 -21.06 6.84
CA LEU A 272 8.16 -19.77 7.24
C LEU A 272 7.28 -19.90 8.49
N GLU A 273 6.37 -20.87 8.53
CA GLU A 273 5.46 -21.13 9.66
C GLU A 273 6.23 -21.44 10.96
N GLU A 274 7.32 -22.20 10.86
CA GLU A 274 8.23 -22.43 11.99
C GLU A 274 8.86 -21.13 12.51
N ARG A 275 9.28 -20.24 11.61
CA ARG A 275 9.89 -18.95 11.99
C ARG A 275 8.88 -17.99 12.58
N VAL A 276 7.73 -17.80 11.93
CA VAL A 276 6.70 -16.85 12.37
C VAL A 276 5.97 -17.34 13.62
N GLY A 277 5.92 -18.66 13.85
CA GLY A 277 5.34 -19.27 15.03
C GLY A 277 3.82 -19.47 14.98
N HIS A 278 3.22 -19.40 13.80
CA HIS A 278 1.81 -19.66 13.54
C HIS A 278 1.57 -20.02 12.07
N PRO A 279 0.41 -20.59 11.72
CA PRO A 279 0.04 -20.82 10.32
C PRO A 279 0.07 -19.54 9.50
N VAL A 280 0.52 -19.64 8.25
CA VAL A 280 0.63 -18.49 7.34
C VAL A 280 -0.58 -18.44 6.41
N ASP A 281 -1.32 -17.33 6.43
CA ASP A 281 -2.31 -16.98 5.43
C ASP A 281 -1.74 -15.93 4.45
N LEU A 282 -1.50 -16.36 3.20
CA LEU A 282 -0.95 -15.49 2.16
C LEU A 282 -1.97 -14.51 1.59
N ASN A 283 -3.27 -14.81 1.65
CA ASN A 283 -4.31 -13.90 1.19
C ASN A 283 -4.49 -12.75 2.19
N GLU A 284 -4.48 -13.07 3.48
CA GLU A 284 -4.48 -12.08 4.54
C GLU A 284 -3.23 -11.19 4.45
N PHE A 285 -2.04 -11.79 4.33
CA PHE A 285 -0.79 -11.03 4.16
C PHE A 285 -0.82 -10.08 2.95
N LYS A 286 -1.32 -10.55 1.79
CA LYS A 286 -1.46 -9.70 0.59
C LYS A 286 -2.46 -8.57 0.79
N LYS A 287 -3.55 -8.80 1.53
CA LYS A 287 -4.56 -7.78 1.86
C LYS A 287 -3.94 -6.75 2.80
N GLU A 288 -3.35 -7.19 3.89
CA GLU A 288 -2.71 -6.35 4.90
C GLU A 288 -1.62 -5.46 4.28
N THR A 289 -0.72 -6.03 3.47
CA THR A 289 0.37 -5.26 2.81
C THR A 289 -0.17 -4.16 1.87
N ARG A 290 -1.24 -4.46 1.13
CA ARG A 290 -1.89 -3.47 0.23
C ARG A 290 -2.60 -2.37 1.02
N ASP A 291 -3.39 -2.75 2.03
CA ASP A 291 -4.11 -1.81 2.87
C ASP A 291 -3.15 -0.92 3.67
N GLN A 292 -2.05 -1.49 4.15
CA GLN A 292 -0.97 -0.76 4.79
C GLN A 292 -0.36 0.29 3.86
N SER A 293 0.06 -0.14 2.67
CA SER A 293 0.72 0.75 1.70
C SER A 293 -0.19 1.90 1.32
N ARG A 294 -1.47 1.63 1.05
CA ARG A 294 -2.48 2.65 0.75
C ARG A 294 -2.63 3.66 1.89
N ARG A 295 -2.76 3.18 3.14
CA ARG A 295 -2.95 4.05 4.30
C ARG A 295 -1.69 4.87 4.62
N ASP A 296 -0.50 4.29 4.44
CA ASP A 296 0.77 5.02 4.61
C ASP A 296 0.91 6.14 3.58
N ASP A 297 0.59 5.84 2.31
CA ASP A 297 0.59 6.83 1.22
C ASP A 297 -0.42 7.96 1.48
N GLU A 298 -1.61 7.66 2.04
CA GLU A 298 -2.59 8.67 2.45
C GLU A 298 -2.08 9.57 3.58
N ILE A 299 -1.37 9.01 4.56
CA ILE A 299 -0.73 9.80 5.62
C ILE A 299 0.33 10.73 5.01
N LEU A 300 1.20 10.21 4.13
CA LEU A 300 2.25 10.99 3.48
C LEU A 300 1.70 12.07 2.55
N LYS A 301 0.59 11.79 1.84
CA LYS A 301 -0.08 12.76 0.98
C LYS A 301 -0.57 13.98 1.76
N LYS A 302 -1.14 13.78 2.95
CA LYS A 302 -1.54 14.90 3.83
C LYS A 302 -0.35 15.79 4.20
N VAL A 303 0.83 15.20 4.40
CA VAL A 303 2.07 15.98 4.64
C VAL A 303 2.42 16.85 3.45
N ALA A 304 2.38 16.28 2.25
CA ALA A 304 2.69 17.00 1.02
C ALA A 304 1.67 18.14 0.77
N GLU A 305 0.40 17.92 1.09
CA GLU A 305 -0.66 18.94 1.00
C GLU A 305 -0.47 20.06 2.03
N SER A 306 -0.19 19.73 3.30
CA SER A 306 0.10 20.73 4.33
C SER A 306 1.37 21.53 4.04
N ALA A 307 2.42 20.89 3.52
CA ALA A 307 3.65 21.57 3.11
C ALA A 307 3.42 22.51 1.91
N LYS A 308 2.52 22.15 0.98
CA LYS A 308 2.11 23.03 -0.12
C LYS A 308 1.26 24.21 0.36
N ALA A 309 0.44 24.03 1.39
CA ALA A 309 -0.43 25.06 1.94
C ALA A 309 0.29 26.08 2.85
N ALA A 310 1.41 25.69 3.48
CA ALA A 310 2.11 26.51 4.48
C ALA A 310 2.76 27.79 3.94
N PHE A 311 2.91 27.93 2.62
CA PHE A 311 3.32 29.19 1.99
C PHE A 311 2.46 29.44 0.76
N PRO A 312 1.46 30.35 0.83
CA PRO A 312 0.94 30.97 -0.38
C PRO A 312 2.13 31.60 -1.08
N ARG A 313 2.58 30.98 -2.18
CA ARG A 313 3.77 31.47 -2.91
C ARG A 313 3.56 32.87 -3.48
N CYS A 314 2.31 33.29 -3.60
CA CYS A 314 1.88 34.62 -3.97
C CYS A 314 0.74 35.02 -3.02
N GLU A 315 0.92 36.10 -2.27
CA GLU A 315 -0.06 36.62 -1.29
C GLU A 315 -1.19 37.43 -1.94
N TYR A 316 -1.21 37.51 -3.28
CA TYR A 316 -2.24 38.22 -4.02
C TYR A 316 -3.63 37.70 -3.63
N ASN A 317 -4.50 38.59 -3.16
CA ASN A 317 -5.88 38.25 -2.83
C ASN A 317 -6.69 38.02 -4.12
N TRP A 318 -6.50 36.85 -4.70
CA TRP A 318 -7.02 36.48 -6.00
C TRP A 318 -8.52 36.16 -5.99
N LYS A 319 -9.17 36.11 -4.81
CA LYS A 319 -10.59 35.74 -4.67
C LYS A 319 -11.53 36.75 -5.33
N ASP A 320 -11.08 37.99 -5.49
CA ASP A 320 -11.85 39.07 -6.12
C ASP A 320 -11.48 39.27 -7.60
N SER A 321 -10.58 38.44 -8.15
CA SER A 321 -10.21 38.49 -9.56
C SER A 321 -11.33 37.98 -10.45
N HIS A 322 -11.63 38.69 -11.54
CA HIS A 322 -12.59 38.25 -12.56
C HIS A 322 -12.23 36.92 -13.23
N TRP A 323 -10.96 36.51 -13.10
CA TRP A 323 -10.45 35.24 -13.61
C TRP A 323 -10.49 34.09 -12.57
N ALA A 324 -10.91 34.35 -11.33
CA ALA A 324 -10.79 33.40 -10.22
C ALA A 324 -11.54 32.07 -10.41
N SER A 325 -12.60 32.06 -11.23
CA SER A 325 -13.38 30.86 -11.57
C SER A 325 -12.63 29.87 -12.47
N ARG A 326 -11.60 30.33 -13.21
CA ARG A 326 -10.85 29.50 -14.16
C ARG A 326 -9.91 28.52 -13.47
N THR A 327 -9.69 27.37 -14.10
CA THR A 327 -8.70 26.38 -13.65
C THR A 327 -7.28 26.90 -13.86
N GLU A 328 -6.30 26.38 -13.11
CA GLU A 328 -4.89 26.76 -13.27
C GLU A 328 -4.38 26.52 -14.71
N ARG A 329 -4.88 25.48 -15.37
CA ARG A 329 -4.55 25.16 -16.76
C ARG A 329 -5.08 26.22 -17.72
N GLU A 330 -6.35 26.59 -17.61
CA GLU A 330 -6.93 27.65 -18.47
C GLU A 330 -6.21 28.99 -18.26
N LEU A 331 -5.89 29.33 -17.01
CA LEU A 331 -5.16 30.55 -16.68
C LEU A 331 -3.77 30.56 -17.32
N ARG A 332 -3.05 29.43 -17.26
CA ARG A 332 -1.76 29.27 -17.93
C ARG A 332 -1.88 29.49 -19.44
N GLU A 333 -2.84 28.84 -20.08
CA GLU A 333 -3.06 28.96 -21.54
C GLU A 333 -3.44 30.39 -21.95
N ILE A 334 -4.14 31.14 -21.10
CA ILE A 334 -4.43 32.56 -21.33
C ILE A 334 -3.17 33.41 -21.17
N CYS A 335 -2.41 33.20 -20.09
CA CYS A 335 -1.17 33.91 -19.81
C CYS A 335 -0.12 33.70 -20.90
N GLU A 336 0.09 32.45 -21.34
CA GLU A 336 1.02 32.11 -22.43
C GLU A 336 0.64 32.81 -23.74
N ARG A 337 -0.65 32.77 -24.11
CA ARG A 337 -1.16 33.49 -25.30
C ARG A 337 -0.98 35.00 -25.23
N ARG A 338 -0.96 35.56 -24.02
CA ARG A 338 -0.73 36.99 -23.77
C ARG A 338 0.75 37.33 -23.56
N GLY A 339 1.66 36.37 -23.73
CA GLY A 339 3.11 36.60 -23.67
C GLY A 339 3.71 36.51 -22.27
N MET A 340 3.03 35.89 -21.30
CA MET A 340 3.65 35.59 -20.00
C MET A 340 4.69 34.48 -20.19
N GLU A 341 5.96 34.81 -20.00
CA GLU A 341 7.06 33.86 -20.20
C GLU A 341 7.33 32.99 -18.97
N VAL A 342 6.57 33.22 -17.89
CA VAL A 342 6.87 32.76 -16.53
C VAL A 342 5.80 31.79 -16.04
N TRP A 343 6.26 30.72 -15.38
CA TRP A 343 5.39 29.66 -14.89
C TRP A 343 5.08 29.93 -13.42
N GLY A 344 3.83 29.80 -13.01
CA GLY A 344 3.39 30.22 -11.69
C GLY A 344 2.33 29.32 -11.08
N THR A 345 1.93 29.67 -9.86
CA THR A 345 0.72 29.14 -9.23
C THR A 345 -0.51 29.84 -9.82
N LYS A 346 -1.71 29.32 -9.56
CA LYS A 346 -2.97 30.02 -9.90
C LYS A 346 -2.97 31.49 -9.47
N ALA A 347 -2.52 31.80 -8.25
CA ALA A 347 -2.44 33.17 -7.76
C ALA A 347 -1.47 34.04 -8.57
N THR A 348 -0.34 33.47 -9.00
CA THR A 348 0.65 34.14 -9.86
C THR A 348 0.06 34.51 -11.23
N TYR A 349 -0.66 33.58 -11.87
CA TYR A 349 -1.33 33.86 -13.15
C TYR A 349 -2.41 34.94 -13.00
N LEU A 350 -3.18 34.89 -11.91
CA LEU A 350 -4.23 35.88 -11.62
C LEU A 350 -3.61 37.27 -11.36
N LYS A 351 -2.54 37.36 -10.55
CA LYS A 351 -1.78 38.60 -10.33
C LYS A 351 -1.27 39.18 -11.65
N TRP A 352 -0.70 38.34 -12.52
CA TRP A 352 -0.22 38.78 -13.82
C TRP A 352 -1.34 39.30 -14.72
N LEU A 353 -2.47 38.59 -14.79
CA LEU A 353 -3.60 38.99 -15.63
C LEU A 353 -4.27 40.28 -15.16
N ASP A 354 -4.30 40.52 -13.84
CA ASP A 354 -4.91 41.72 -13.27
C ASP A 354 -3.96 42.92 -13.25
N THR A 355 -2.68 42.71 -12.97
CA THR A 355 -1.71 43.81 -12.75
C THR A 355 -0.73 44.01 -13.91
N GLY A 356 -0.62 43.04 -14.82
CA GLY A 356 0.37 43.02 -15.89
C GLY A 356 1.80 42.70 -15.42
N SER A 357 2.01 42.39 -14.15
CA SER A 357 3.35 42.12 -13.60
C SER A 357 3.32 41.06 -12.50
N VAL A 358 4.44 40.36 -12.31
CA VAL A 358 4.65 39.37 -11.25
C VAL A 358 6.02 39.62 -10.67
N ASP A 359 6.11 39.68 -9.34
CA ASP A 359 7.39 39.86 -8.66
C ASP A 359 8.12 38.52 -8.62
N TYR A 360 9.46 38.52 -8.66
CA TYR A 360 10.24 37.27 -8.62
C TYR A 360 10.02 36.49 -7.31
N GLU A 361 9.65 37.19 -6.24
CA GLU A 361 9.19 36.64 -4.97
C GLU A 361 7.99 35.68 -5.14
N ASP A 362 7.12 35.93 -6.10
CA ASP A 362 5.90 35.14 -6.34
C ASP A 362 6.14 33.86 -7.13
N LEU A 363 7.37 33.68 -7.66
CA LEU A 363 7.72 32.59 -8.55
C LEU A 363 8.29 31.37 -7.81
N SER A 364 8.21 30.21 -8.46
CA SER A 364 8.87 28.99 -7.98
C SER A 364 10.36 29.00 -8.30
N VAL A 365 11.16 28.23 -7.55
CA VAL A 365 12.60 28.05 -7.87
C VAL A 365 12.78 27.58 -9.30
N SER A 366 12.02 26.57 -9.73
CA SER A 366 12.07 26.05 -11.10
C SER A 366 11.64 27.09 -12.15
N SER A 367 10.71 27.97 -11.82
CA SER A 367 10.32 29.07 -12.71
C SER A 367 11.44 30.10 -12.82
N LEU A 368 12.08 30.47 -11.70
CA LEU A 368 13.22 31.39 -11.67
C LEU A 368 14.42 30.82 -12.44
N GLU A 369 14.70 29.52 -12.30
CA GLU A 369 15.72 28.82 -13.09
C GLU A 369 15.43 28.88 -14.59
N GLN A 370 14.17 28.69 -15.01
CA GLN A 370 13.78 28.81 -16.41
C GLN A 370 13.93 30.25 -16.93
N VAL A 371 13.57 31.27 -16.14
CA VAL A 371 13.77 32.67 -16.53
C VAL A 371 15.26 32.96 -16.66
N CYS A 372 16.08 32.52 -15.71
CA CYS A 372 17.54 32.67 -15.80
C CYS A 372 18.09 31.98 -17.06
N MET A 373 17.64 30.75 -17.36
CA MET A 373 18.09 30.00 -18.54
C MET A 373 17.71 30.71 -19.84
N LYS A 374 16.49 31.24 -19.95
CA LYS A 374 16.02 31.99 -21.13
C LYS A 374 16.81 33.28 -21.34
N ARG A 375 17.26 33.92 -20.27
CA ARG A 375 18.09 35.14 -20.29
C ARG A 375 19.59 34.84 -20.29
N GLU A 376 19.97 33.58 -20.48
CA GLU A 376 21.37 33.12 -20.49
C GLU A 376 22.16 33.46 -19.20
N ILE A 377 21.44 33.69 -18.09
CA ILE A 377 22.01 33.93 -16.76
C ILE A 377 22.43 32.57 -16.19
N ARG A 378 23.72 32.42 -15.88
CA ARG A 378 24.26 31.18 -15.31
C ARG A 378 23.63 30.88 -13.95
N THR A 379 23.13 29.66 -13.78
CA THR A 379 22.63 29.12 -12.51
C THR A 379 23.42 27.88 -12.09
N LYS A 380 23.48 27.60 -10.79
CA LYS A 380 24.05 26.38 -10.21
C LYS A 380 22.92 25.57 -9.58
N SER A 381 23.03 24.24 -9.60
CA SER A 381 22.04 23.34 -8.99
C SER A 381 21.88 23.50 -7.47
N SER A 382 22.82 24.19 -6.80
CA SER A 382 22.77 24.50 -5.37
C SER A 382 22.25 25.91 -5.07
N ASP A 383 21.92 26.72 -6.08
CA ASP A 383 21.45 28.10 -5.88
C ASP A 383 20.10 28.08 -5.16
N LYS A 384 19.96 28.90 -4.11
CA LYS A 384 18.69 29.03 -3.40
C LYS A 384 17.79 30.04 -4.12
N LYS A 385 16.49 30.03 -3.81
CA LYS A 385 15.51 30.98 -4.37
C LYS A 385 16.01 32.43 -4.31
N VAL A 386 16.58 32.84 -3.18
CA VAL A 386 17.11 34.19 -2.96
C VAL A 386 18.28 34.54 -3.89
N ASP A 387 19.13 33.57 -4.22
CA ASP A 387 20.27 33.78 -5.12
C ASP A 387 19.81 33.98 -6.56
N LEU A 388 18.79 33.22 -6.98
CA LEU A 388 18.18 33.34 -8.30
C LEU A 388 17.47 34.69 -8.46
N ILE A 389 16.69 35.11 -7.45
CA ILE A 389 16.02 36.42 -7.45
C ILE A 389 17.05 37.56 -7.55
N ARG A 390 18.13 37.49 -6.76
CA ARG A 390 19.18 38.51 -6.78
C ARG A 390 19.81 38.64 -8.17
N ARG A 391 20.19 37.53 -8.80
CA ARG A 391 20.79 37.56 -10.16
C ARG A 391 19.84 38.11 -11.21
N LEU A 392 18.55 37.79 -11.11
CA LEU A 392 17.55 38.33 -12.04
C LEU A 392 17.38 39.84 -11.88
N ARG A 393 17.39 40.36 -10.64
CA ARG A 393 17.37 41.81 -10.39
C ARG A 393 18.63 42.51 -10.89
N GLU A 394 19.80 41.94 -10.62
CA GLU A 394 21.07 42.49 -11.12
C GLU A 394 21.11 42.55 -12.66
N ALA A 395 20.54 41.54 -13.32
CA ALA A 395 20.39 41.54 -14.78
C ALA A 395 19.40 42.60 -15.26
N ASP A 396 18.24 42.74 -14.61
CA ASP A 396 17.26 43.79 -14.94
C ASP A 396 17.87 45.20 -14.79
N GLU A 397 18.60 45.46 -13.70
CA GLU A 397 19.29 46.73 -13.45
C GLU A 397 20.36 47.03 -14.52
N SER A 398 21.07 46.00 -15.00
CA SER A 398 22.08 46.14 -16.06
C SER A 398 21.43 46.44 -17.42
N GLU A 399 20.33 45.76 -17.76
CA GLU A 399 19.55 46.00 -18.99
C GLU A 399 18.91 47.40 -19.01
N GLU A 400 18.45 47.90 -17.86
CA GLU A 400 17.89 49.26 -17.75
C GLU A 400 18.97 50.35 -17.90
N ALA A 401 20.20 50.07 -17.44
CA ALA A 401 21.34 50.98 -17.59
C ALA A 401 21.91 51.02 -19.02
N GLU A 402 21.83 49.94 -19.78
CA GLU A 402 22.25 49.89 -21.19
C GLU A 402 21.20 50.43 -22.18
N GLY A 403 19.94 50.51 -21.74
CA GLY A 403 18.80 50.99 -22.55
C GLY A 403 18.38 52.44 -22.33
N SER A 404 19.03 53.17 -21.42
CA SER A 404 18.84 54.62 -21.17
C SER A 404 19.99 55.42 -21.76
#